data_AF-A0A645IU32-F1
#
_entry.id   AF-A0A645IU32-F1
#
_cell.length_a   1.000
_cell.length_b   1.000
_cell.length_c   1.000
_cell.angle_alpha   90.00
_cell.angle_beta   90.00
_cell.angle_gamma   90.00
#
_symmetry.space_group_name_H-M   'P 1'
#
loop_
_entity.id
_entity.type
_entity.pdbx_description
1 polymer ?
#
loop_
_entity_poly.entity_id
_entity_poly.type
_entity_poly.pdbx_seq_one_letter_code
_entity_poly.pdbx_strand_id
1 'polypeptide(L)' 'MSQEQLAEKANISRSHLSAIEAPNIVRPFSLEILYNIADALNISPAELLNTKLTSIQKKLDK' A
#
# COMPACT_ATOMS: atom_id res chain seq x y z
N MET A 1 -3.57 3.94 -14.21
CA MET A 1 -2.66 2.77 -14.30
C MET A 1 -3.46 1.54 -13.92
N SER A 2 -3.38 0.44 -14.67
CA SER A 2 -4.02 -0.82 -14.28
C SER A 2 -3.24 -1.53 -13.17
N GLN A 3 -3.85 -2.54 -12.55
CA GLN A 3 -3.18 -3.33 -11.52
C GLN A 3 -1.99 -4.12 -12.08
N GLU A 4 -2.11 -4.66 -13.29
CA GLU A 4 -1.02 -5.33 -14.01
C GLU A 4 0.16 -4.39 -14.22
N GLN A 5 -0.11 -3.17 -14.69
CA GLN A 5 0.91 -2.15 -14.91
C GLN A 5 1.58 -1.71 -13.60
N LEU A 6 0.81 -1.60 -12.51
CA LEU A 6 1.38 -1.26 -11.21
C LEU A 6 2.26 -2.40 -10.69
N ALA A 7 1.81 -3.64 -10.79
CA ALA A 7 2.57 -4.80 -10.35
C ALA A 7 3.89 -4.94 -11.12
N GLU A 8 3.86 -4.74 -12.44
CA GLU A 8 5.04 -4.71 -13.29
C GLU A 8 6.03 -3.62 -12.84
N LYS A 9 5.56 -2.38 -12.62
CA LYS A 9 6.41 -1.29 -12.15
C LYS A 9 6.97 -1.51 -10.74
N ALA A 10 6.19 -2.11 -9.85
CA ALA A 10 6.59 -2.43 -8.48
C ALA A 10 7.40 -3.73 -8.38
N ASN A 11 7.71 -4.38 -9.51
CA ASN A 11 8.45 -5.63 -9.59
C ASN A 11 7.86 -6.75 -8.71
N ILE A 12 6.53 -6.87 -8.70
CA ILE A 12 5.79 -7.93 -8.00
C ILE A 12 4.75 -8.57 -8.91
N SER A 13 4.24 -9.75 -8.56
CA SER A 13 3.16 -10.36 -9.35
C SER A 13 1.84 -9.63 -9.13
N ARG A 14 1.02 -9.52 -10.18
CA ARG A 14 -0.33 -8.94 -10.09
C ARG A 14 -1.20 -9.64 -9.04
N SER A 15 -1.10 -10.97 -8.91
CA SER A 15 -1.83 -11.73 -7.89
C SER A 15 -1.37 -11.40 -6.47
N HIS A 16 -0.08 -11.09 -6.28
CA HIS A 16 0.44 -10.63 -4.98
C HIS A 16 -0.09 -9.24 -4.65
N LEU A 17 0.01 -8.29 -5.59
CA LEU A 17 -0.56 -6.95 -5.42
C LEU A 17 -2.06 -7.01 -5.10
N SER A 18 -2.82 -7.82 -5.83
CA SER A 18 -4.25 -8.04 -5.61
C SER A 18 -4.57 -8.60 -4.22
N ALA A 19 -3.73 -9.49 -3.69
CA ALA A 19 -3.92 -10.01 -2.35
C ALA A 19 -3.54 -9.02 -1.23
N ILE A 20 -2.65 -8.06 -1.50
CA ILE A 20 -2.25 -7.01 -0.56
C ILE A 20 -3.37 -5.97 -0.40
N GLU A 21 -4.03 -5.57 -1.49
CA GLU A 21 -5.08 -4.53 -1.46
C GLU A 21 -6.48 -5.04 -1.09
N ALA A 22 -6.68 -6.37 -1.09
CA ALA A 22 -8.00 -6.96 -0.93
C ALA A 22 -8.64 -6.60 0.43
N PRO A 23 -9.92 -6.15 0.44
CA PRO A 23 -10.60 -5.80 1.67
C PRO A 23 -10.77 -7.02 2.58
N ASN A 24 -10.65 -6.81 3.89
CA ASN A 24 -10.79 -7.84 4.92
C ASN A 24 -9.76 -8.99 4.84
N ILE A 25 -8.65 -8.80 4.11
CA ILE A 25 -7.53 -9.75 4.09
C ILE A 25 -6.35 -9.15 4.86
N VAL A 26 -5.86 -9.87 5.87
CA VAL A 26 -4.58 -9.54 6.52
C VAL A 26 -3.47 -10.25 5.76
N ARG A 27 -2.80 -9.52 4.89
CA ARG A 27 -1.69 -10.03 4.07
C ARG A 27 -0.37 -9.42 4.54
N PRO A 28 0.56 -10.20 5.13
CA PRO A 28 1.91 -9.69 5.38
C PRO A 28 2.67 -9.51 4.06
N PHE A 29 3.48 -8.46 3.98
CA PHE A 29 4.40 -8.18 2.89
C PHE A 29 5.66 -7.49 3.46
N SER A 30 6.77 -7.52 2.72
CA SER A 30 8.03 -6.92 3.16
C SER A 30 8.02 -5.39 3.01
N LEU A 31 8.92 -4.71 3.73
CA LEU A 31 9.13 -3.26 3.54
C LEU A 31 9.63 -2.93 2.12
N GLU A 32 10.40 -3.82 1.50
CA GLU A 32 10.80 -3.68 0.10
C GLU A 32 9.57 -3.57 -0.82
N ILE A 33 8.56 -4.42 -0.64
CA ILE A 33 7.31 -4.34 -1.41
C ILE A 33 6.58 -3.02 -1.13
N LEU A 34 6.58 -2.53 0.12
CA LEU A 34 6.02 -1.22 0.45
C LEU A 34 6.70 -0.10 -0.37
N TYR A 35 8.03 -0.07 -0.37
CA TYR A 35 8.81 0.94 -1.09
C TYR A 35 8.62 0.83 -2.59
N ASN A 36 8.66 -0.37 -3.15
CA ASN A 36 8.46 -0.59 -4.58
C ASN A 36 7.08 -0.12 -5.06
N ILE A 37 6.02 -0.36 -4.28
CA ILE A 37 4.66 0.10 -4.61
C ILE A 37 4.58 1.64 -4.51
N ALA A 38 5.17 2.23 -3.47
CA ALA A 38 5.19 3.68 -3.28
C ALA A 38 5.94 4.39 -4.42
N ASP A 39 7.13 3.89 -4.78
CA ASP A 39 7.94 4.39 -5.89
C ASP A 39 7.20 4.27 -7.23
N ALA A 40 6.58 3.12 -7.49
CA ALA A 40 5.78 2.90 -8.71
C ALA A 40 4.58 3.87 -8.84
N LEU A 41 4.04 4.33 -7.71
CA LEU A 41 2.96 5.31 -7.61
C LEU A 41 3.46 6.77 -7.53
N ASN A 42 4.76 7.00 -7.38
CA ASN A 42 5.39 8.30 -7.15
C ASN A 42 4.81 9.04 -5.92
N ILE A 43 4.61 8.31 -4.82
CA ILE A 43 4.17 8.87 -3.53
C ILE A 43 5.11 8.42 -2.41
N SER A 44 5.04 9.06 -1.25
CA SER A 44 5.78 8.56 -0.09
C SER A 44 5.14 7.26 0.47
N PRO A 45 5.95 6.35 1.06
CA PRO A 45 5.42 5.17 1.74
C PRO A 45 4.45 5.51 2.89
N ALA A 46 4.64 6.66 3.55
CA ALA A 46 3.74 7.15 4.58
C ALA A 46 2.36 7.47 3.98
N GLU A 47 2.30 8.15 2.84
CA GLU A 47 1.04 8.42 2.13
C GLU A 47 0.33 7.15 1.68
N LEU A 48 1.08 6.15 1.21
CA LEU A 48 0.53 4.85 0.83
C LEU A 48 -0.19 4.16 2.00
N LEU A 49 0.33 4.31 3.23
CA LEU A 49 -0.28 3.78 4.46
C LEU A 49 -1.37 4.70 5.05
N ASN A 50 -1.40 5.98 4.68
CA ASN A 50 -2.21 7.00 5.34
C ASN A 50 -3.66 7.09 4.82
N THR A 51 -4.29 5.97 4.47
CA THR A 51 -5.66 6.00 3.94
C THR A 51 -6.72 6.23 5.02
N LYS A 52 -6.51 5.81 6.29
CA LYS A 52 -7.39 6.11 7.46
C LYS A 52 -6.71 6.00 8.85
N LEU A 53 -5.38 6.03 8.95
CA LEU A 53 -4.67 5.83 10.23
C LEU A 53 -4.83 7.01 11.22
N THR A 54 -5.31 8.16 10.74
CA THR A 54 -5.60 9.38 11.54
C THR A 54 -6.81 9.27 12.48
N SER A 55 -7.55 8.15 12.45
CA SER A 55 -8.68 7.91 13.37
C SER A 55 -8.24 7.78 14.84
N ILE A 56 -6.95 7.54 15.11
CA ILE A 56 -6.40 7.45 16.47
C ILE A 56 -5.94 8.82 16.98
N GLN A 57 -5.42 9.69 16.11
CA GLN A 57 -4.87 10.99 16.54
C GLN A 57 -5.94 11.98 16.99
N LYS A 58 -7.14 11.98 16.35
CA LYS A 58 -8.24 12.89 16.73
C LYS A 58 -8.86 12.63 18.11
N LYS A 59 -8.44 11.58 18.83
CA LYS A 59 -8.97 11.23 20.16
C LYS A 59 -8.08 11.70 21.32
N LEU A 60 -6.87 12.22 21.05
CA LEU A 60 -5.99 12.77 22.11
C LEU A 60 -6.01 14.30 22.21
N ASP A 61 -6.62 15.00 21.25
CA ASP A 61 -6.76 16.47 21.26
C ASP A 61 -8.18 16.93 21.71
N LYS A 62 -8.91 16.11 22.47
CA LYS A 62 -10.26 16.46 22.97
C LYS A 62 -10.44 16.16 24.44
#